data_AF-A0A7D5IYQ4-F1
#
_entry.id   AF-A0A7D5IYQ4-F1
#
_cell.length_a   1.000
_cell.length_b   1.000
_cell.length_c   1.000
_cell.angle_alpha   90.00
_cell.angle_beta   90.00
_cell.angle_gamma   90.00
#
_symmetry.space_group_name_H-M   'P 1'
#
loop_
_entity.id
_entity.type
_entity.pdbx_description
1 polymer ?
#
loop_
_entity_poly.entity_id
_entity_poly.type
_entity_poly.pdbx_seq_one_letter_code
_entity_poly.pdbx_strand_id
1 'polypeptide(L)'
;MAVFFQMVCRECSTSEGEPVTKRPYQRSEFARIQRETHDETTHDGVETATVREFSGDPLGSASSALPRDPPPVAPRAGGDGGE
;
A
#
# COMPACT_ATOMS: atom_id res chain seq x y z
N MET A 1 17.44 12.25 5.90
CA MET A 1 16.48 11.20 6.31
C MET A 1 15.12 11.52 5.71
N ALA A 2 14.54 10.57 4.99
CA ALA A 2 13.19 10.66 4.46
C ALA A 2 12.22 9.88 5.36
N VAL A 3 10.98 10.34 5.45
CA VAL A 3 9.91 9.65 6.19
C VAL A 3 9.12 8.79 5.20
N PHE A 4 8.79 7.58 5.63
CA PHE A 4 8.03 6.61 4.86
C PHE A 4 6.86 6.07 5.68
N PHE A 5 5.79 5.71 4.97
CA PHE A 5 4.55 5.19 5.52
C PHE A 5 4.23 3.85 4.85
N GLN A 6 3.88 2.84 5.64
CA GLN A 6 3.64 1.49 5.16
C GLN A 6 2.42 0.89 5.84
N MET A 7 1.57 0.20 5.08
CA MET A 7 0.50 -0.61 5.65
C MET A 7 1.06 -1.92 6.23
N VAL A 8 0.60 -2.27 7.43
CA VAL A 8 0.95 -3.49 8.17
C VAL A 8 -0.33 -4.14 8.67
N CYS A 9 -0.60 -5.38 8.28
CA CYS A 9 -1.68 -6.20 8.85
C CYS A 9 -1.08 -7.29 9.72
N ARG A 10 -1.54 -7.41 10.98
CA ARG A 10 -1.06 -8.44 11.93
C ARG A 10 -1.87 -9.72 11.89
N GLU A 11 -3.11 -9.65 11.41
CA GLU A 11 -3.98 -10.81 11.21
C GLU A 11 -3.56 -11.61 9.97
N CYS A 12 -2.95 -10.94 8.98
CA CYS A 12 -2.28 -11.59 7.88
C CYS A 12 -0.82 -11.85 8.24
N SER A 13 -0.41 -13.12 8.20
CA SER A 13 0.98 -13.52 8.39
C SER A 13 1.58 -14.08 7.11
N THR A 14 2.86 -13.82 6.89
CA THR A 14 3.66 -14.52 5.88
C THR A 14 3.88 -15.97 6.32
N SER A 15 4.44 -16.80 5.44
CA SER A 15 4.81 -18.19 5.76
C SER A 15 5.82 -18.31 6.90
N GLU A 16 6.53 -17.23 7.25
CA GLU A 16 7.48 -17.18 8.37
C GLU A 16 6.86 -16.60 9.65
N GLY A 17 5.55 -16.32 9.67
CA GLY A 17 4.85 -15.81 10.84
C GLY A 17 5.00 -14.30 11.06
N GLU A 18 5.61 -13.57 10.12
CA GLU A 18 5.73 -12.12 10.18
C GLU A 18 4.46 -11.42 9.65
N PRO A 19 4.09 -10.25 10.18
CA PRO A 19 2.94 -9.51 9.68
C PRO A 19 3.13 -9.12 8.22
N VAL A 20 2.07 -9.24 7.41
CA VAL A 20 2.11 -8.83 6.01
C VAL A 20 2.24 -7.31 5.93
N THR A 21 3.18 -6.86 5.10
CA THR A 21 3.38 -5.44 4.80
C THR A 21 3.28 -5.15 3.31
N LYS A 22 2.79 -3.95 2.95
CA LYS A 22 2.80 -3.46 1.56
C LYS A 22 4.03 -2.60 1.28
N ARG A 23 4.18 -2.07 0.06
CA ARG A 23 5.30 -1.17 -0.26
C ARG A 23 5.23 0.11 0.60
N PRO A 24 6.38 0.67 1.01
CA PRO A 24 6.41 1.97 1.69
C PRO A 24 6.20 3.13 0.72
N TYR A 25 5.58 4.20 1.20
CA TYR A 25 5.26 5.41 0.45
C TYR A 25 5.81 6.66 1.16
N GLN A 26 6.19 7.68 0.40
CA GLN A 26 6.60 8.97 0.98
C GLN A 26 5.42 9.83 1.47
N ARG A 27 4.19 9.50 1.04
CA ARG A 27 2.96 10.17 1.46
C ARG A 27 2.09 9.19 2.24
N SER A 28 1.63 9.60 3.42
CA SER A 28 0.81 8.79 4.32
C SER A 28 -0.53 8.37 3.70
N GLU A 29 -1.12 9.23 2.86
CA GLU A 29 -2.38 8.97 2.15
C GLU A 29 -2.37 7.67 1.35
N PHE A 30 -1.28 7.35 0.66
CA PHE A 30 -1.20 6.11 -0.12
C PHE A 30 -1.18 4.86 0.77
N ALA A 31 -0.50 4.92 1.92
CA ALA A 31 -0.51 3.83 2.89
C ALA A 31 -1.90 3.67 3.54
N ARG A 32 -2.65 4.78 3.74
CA ARG A 32 -4.03 4.75 4.24
C ARG A 32 -5.00 4.12 3.25
N ILE A 33 -4.93 4.51 1.98
CA ILE A 33 -5.75 3.89 0.91
C ILE A 33 -5.49 2.38 0.84
N GLN A 34 -4.22 1.96 0.92
CA GLN A 34 -3.86 0.52 0.95
C GLN A 34 -4.42 -0.20 2.16
N ARG A 35 -4.41 0.43 3.34
CA ARG A 35 -5.03 -0.10 4.56
C ARG A 35 -6.53 -0.27 4.37
N GLU A 36 -7.23 0.78 3.97
CA GLU A 36 -8.68 0.78 3.77
C GLU A 36 -9.10 -0.27 2.73
N THR A 37 -8.42 -0.29 1.58
CA THR A 37 -8.69 -1.30 0.54
C THR A 37 -8.45 -2.71 1.06
N HIS A 38 -7.40 -2.94 1.85
CA HIS A 38 -7.09 -4.27 2.41
C HIS A 38 -8.15 -4.70 3.42
N ASP A 39 -8.53 -3.84 4.35
CA ASP A 39 -9.57 -4.15 5.33
C ASP A 39 -10.91 -4.43 4.64
N GLU A 40 -11.32 -3.63 3.64
CA GLU A 40 -12.55 -3.85 2.87
C GLU A 40 -12.54 -5.16 2.06
N THR A 41 -11.41 -5.48 1.40
CA THR A 41 -11.35 -6.61 0.45
C THR A 41 -10.91 -7.93 1.07
N THR A 42 -10.15 -7.88 2.17
CA THR A 42 -9.54 -9.06 2.79
C THR A 42 -10.16 -9.39 4.14
N HIS A 43 -10.68 -8.40 4.86
CA HIS A 43 -11.24 -8.57 6.21
C HIS A 43 -12.70 -8.11 6.30
N ASP A 44 -13.42 -8.04 5.18
CA ASP A 44 -14.85 -7.68 5.14
C ASP A 44 -15.18 -6.36 5.87
N GLY A 45 -14.26 -5.38 5.77
CA GLY A 45 -14.39 -4.06 6.39
C GLY A 45 -13.95 -4.00 7.86
N VAL A 46 -13.42 -5.08 8.44
CA VAL A 46 -12.85 -5.08 9.79
C VAL A 46 -11.47 -4.41 9.76
N GLU A 47 -11.29 -3.38 10.58
CA GLU A 47 -10.02 -2.65 10.71
C GLU A 47 -8.95 -3.52 11.41
N THR A 48 -8.18 -4.26 10.62
CA THR A 48 -7.11 -5.16 11.09
C THR A 48 -5.72 -4.65 10.68
N ALA A 49 -5.65 -3.84 9.63
CA ALA A 49 -4.42 -3.24 9.15
C ALA A 49 -4.17 -1.86 9.80
N THR A 50 -2.90 -1.49 9.90
CA THR A 50 -2.43 -0.21 10.48
C THR A 50 -1.42 0.45 9.54
N VAL A 51 -1.21 1.76 9.68
CA VAL A 51 -0.15 2.48 8.97
C VAL A 51 1.02 2.73 9.92
N ARG A 52 2.20 2.22 9.57
CA ARG A 52 3.45 2.42 10.28
C ARG A 52 4.26 3.54 9.62
N GLU A 53 4.71 4.49 10.42
CA GLU A 53 5.66 5.52 10.03
C GLU A 53 7.08 5.09 10.41
N PHE A 54 8.06 5.33 9.54
CA PHE A 54 9.47 5.14 9.86
C PHE A 54 10.38 6.08 9.05
N SER A 55 11.54 6.39 9.61
CA SER A 55 12.58 7.20 8.95
C SER A 55 13.62 6.29 8.30
N GLY A 56 13.95 6.54 7.04
CA GLY A 56 14.95 5.81 6.28
C GLY A 56 15.89 6.75 5.52
N ASP A 57 17.10 6.28 5.21
CA ASP A 57 17.97 7.00 4.30
C ASP A 57 17.46 6.83 2.87
N PRO A 58 17.22 7.92 2.10
CA PRO A 58 16.72 7.81 0.74
C PRO A 58 17.72 7.13 -0.22
N LEU A 59 18.98 6.94 0.19
CA LEU A 59 20.07 6.38 -0.63
C LEU A 59 20.54 4.99 -0.18
N GLY A 60 19.79 4.30 0.70
CA GLY A 60 20.27 3.07 1.35
C GLY A 60 19.78 1.72 0.83
N SER A 61 18.92 1.65 -0.19
CA SER A 61 18.56 0.38 -0.85
C SER A 61 17.97 0.61 -2.24
N ALA A 62 18.79 0.30 -3.24
CA ALA A 62 18.40 0.08 -4.62
C ALA A 62 17.75 1.25 -5.37
N SER A 63 18.56 1.89 -6.22
CA SER A 63 18.17 2.58 -7.46
C SER A 63 17.34 1.72 -8.45
N SER A 64 16.68 0.64 -8.00
CA SER A 64 15.72 -0.18 -8.76
C SER A 64 14.30 -0.13 -8.18
N ALA A 65 14.07 0.52 -7.02
CA ALA A 65 12.79 0.45 -6.29
C ALA A 65 12.21 1.82 -5.88
N LEU A 66 12.63 2.93 -6.49
CA LEU A 66 11.95 4.22 -6.34
C LEU A 66 10.84 4.30 -7.41
N PRO A 67 9.55 4.15 -7.06
CA PRO A 67 8.48 4.35 -8.03
C PRO A 67 8.51 5.80 -8.52
N ARG A 68 8.86 5.96 -9.80
CA ARG A 68 8.62 7.20 -10.55
C ARG A 68 7.09 7.39 -10.60
N ASP A 69 6.62 8.56 -10.18
CA ASP A 69 5.26 9.09 -10.29
C ASP A 69 4.60 8.78 -11.66
N PRO A 70 3.24 8.67 -11.85
CA PRO A 70 2.07 8.71 -10.94
C PRO A 70 1.12 7.47 -11.10
N PRO A 71 0.00 7.34 -10.36
CA PRO A 71 -1.11 6.50 -10.82
C PRO A 71 -1.98 7.26 -11.84
N PRO A 72 -2.21 6.73 -13.07
CA PRO A 72 -3.35 7.18 -13.86
C PRO A 72 -4.63 6.64 -13.24
N VAL A 73 -5.55 7.55 -12.89
CA VAL A 73 -6.92 7.20 -12.50
C VAL A 73 -7.60 6.59 -13.73
N ALA A 74 -8.01 5.33 -13.65
CA ALA A 74 -8.91 4.77 -14.64
C ALA A 74 -10.33 5.30 -14.35
N PRO A 75 -10.96 6.08 -15.25
CA PRO A 75 -12.39 6.34 -15.12
C PRO A 75 -13.14 5.02 -15.34
N ARG A 76 -13.90 4.59 -14.32
CA ARG A 76 -14.93 3.56 -14.51
C ARG A 76 -16.09 4.18 -15.31
N ALA A 77 -16.18 3.85 -16.59
CA ALA A 77 -17.41 3.86 -17.39
C ALA A 77 -17.34 2.57 -18.22
N GLY A 78 -18.23 1.60 -18.10
CA GLY A 78 -19.67 1.74 -18.18
C GLY A 78 -20.08 1.75 -19.66
N GLY A 79 -20.44 0.60 -20.22
CA GLY A 79 -21.29 0.50 -21.43
C GLY A 79 -20.64 0.02 -22.74
N ASP A 80 -21.06 -1.16 -23.18
CA ASP A 80 -21.78 -1.43 -24.44
C ASP A 80 -21.09 -1.34 -25.83
N GLY A 81 -21.21 -2.45 -26.60
CA GLY A 81 -21.07 -2.55 -28.07
C GLY A 81 -19.64 -2.77 -28.60
N GLY A 82 -19.26 -3.80 -29.35
CA GLY A 82 -20.03 -4.71 -30.19
C GLY A 82 -20.04 -4.25 -31.66
N GLU A 83 -18.94 -4.47 -32.39
CA GLU A 83 -18.93 -4.78 -33.84
C GLU A 83 -17.63 -5.49 -34.24
#